data_AF-A0A3F2V8V5-F1
#
_entry.id   AF-A0A3F2V8V5-F1
#
_cell.length_a   1.000
_cell.length_b   1.000
_cell.length_c   1.000
_cell.angle_alpha   90.00
_cell.angle_beta   90.00
_cell.angle_gamma   90.00
#
_symmetry.space_group_name_H-M   'P 1'
#
loop_
_entity.id
_entity.type
_entity.pdbx_description
1 polymer ?
#
loop_
_entity_poly.entity_id
_entity_poly.type
_entity_poly.pdbx_seq_one_letter_code
_entity_poly.pdbx_strand_id
1 'polypeptide(L)'
;MGQVEHCLNTEKNKEKGTEGGTLAQKLFDMHTRRIAQQDLLVTNLSLGRFIQRHRGATLALLGGDASFRSQVDALQKQTNIQIEYLNCLNSSSGNPLPDTDYQQLTLSWLTIIKDWENDDIHHSFEFHSHLIELILRISRQLAESVLRSPELLIRNEALKNRVDISYLQPLTSLSQTCVIELYELVEYLARIRGLGTHMAVIGASNPDMGKRVSFWLQEFRYRKERFDQNIQLIASNYLPCIPGLKHLPNLNMKLNYFTSLLGHEMTSERTFQVPSHKLFLMGTEIIDGYLAVMDQANAVIRDQLYHMNQVCIERLSTDPEGISDRD
;
A
#
# COMPACT_ATOMS: atom_id res chain seq x y z
N MET A 1 -39.48 57.68 28.66
CA MET A 1 -40.62 57.05 27.98
C MET A 1 -40.06 55.95 27.09
N GLY A 2 -40.25 54.65 27.25
CA GLY A 2 -40.95 53.78 28.20
C GLY A 2 -40.83 52.32 27.70
N GLN A 3 -40.64 51.36 28.63
CA GLN A 3 -41.04 49.93 28.68
C GLN A 3 -40.68 48.99 27.48
N VAL A 4 -39.94 47.87 27.58
CA VAL A 4 -39.94 46.64 28.42
C VAL A 4 -41.01 45.57 28.07
N GLU A 5 -40.53 44.34 27.79
CA GLU A 5 -41.16 42.99 27.76
C GLU A 5 -42.04 42.60 26.54
N HIS A 6 -42.07 41.37 26.00
CA HIS A 6 -41.83 40.03 26.55
C HIS A 6 -41.56 38.99 25.43
N CYS A 7 -40.80 37.93 25.74
CA CYS A 7 -40.62 36.68 24.96
C CYS A 7 -41.93 36.00 24.55
N LEU A 8 -41.91 35.21 23.46
CA LEU A 8 -42.41 33.83 23.43
C LEU A 8 -41.94 33.03 22.18
N ASN A 9 -41.42 31.84 22.48
CA ASN A 9 -41.11 30.65 21.68
C ASN A 9 -41.87 30.44 20.35
N THR A 10 -41.13 29.95 19.33
CA THR A 10 -41.58 28.83 18.49
C THR A 10 -40.38 28.11 17.83
N GLU A 11 -40.24 26.82 18.18
CA GLU A 11 -39.72 25.70 17.36
C GLU A 11 -38.21 25.74 16.99
N LYS A 12 -37.25 25.06 17.65
CA LYS A 12 -37.20 23.68 18.18
C LYS A 12 -37.91 22.65 17.30
N ASN A 13 -37.33 22.32 16.14
CA ASN A 13 -37.38 20.98 15.54
C ASN A 13 -36.52 20.93 14.27
N LYS A 14 -35.23 20.61 14.40
CA LYS A 14 -34.41 20.04 13.32
C LYS A 14 -33.05 19.55 13.85
N GLU A 15 -33.08 18.66 14.83
CA GLU A 15 -31.93 17.83 15.22
C GLU A 15 -32.46 16.61 15.99
N LYS A 16 -33.06 15.67 15.25
CA LYS A 16 -33.30 14.29 15.71
C LYS A 16 -32.87 13.36 14.58
N GLY A 17 -31.56 13.25 14.41
CA GLY A 17 -30.92 12.21 13.62
C GLY A 17 -30.34 11.16 14.57
N THR A 18 -31.09 10.08 14.83
CA THR A 18 -30.59 8.73 15.15
C THR A 18 -29.22 8.60 15.86
N GLU A 19 -29.17 8.83 17.18
CA GLU A 19 -28.05 8.41 18.05
C GLU A 19 -28.39 7.13 18.86
N GLY A 20 -29.14 6.19 18.27
CA GLY A 20 -29.78 5.08 18.99
C GLY A 20 -29.11 3.70 18.88
N GLY A 21 -27.78 3.60 18.98
CA GLY A 21 -27.06 2.31 18.95
C GLY A 21 -26.32 2.02 20.25
N THR A 22 -26.27 0.75 20.67
CA THR A 22 -25.45 0.31 21.82
C THR A 22 -23.96 0.55 21.54
N LEU A 23 -23.13 0.63 22.59
CA LEU A 23 -21.68 0.76 22.42
C LEU A 23 -21.10 -0.39 21.57
N ALA A 24 -21.58 -1.61 21.79
CA ALA A 24 -21.17 -2.78 21.02
C ALA A 24 -21.51 -2.66 19.52
N GLN A 25 -22.68 -2.11 19.18
CA GLN A 25 -23.06 -1.86 17.79
C GLN A 25 -22.18 -0.78 17.14
N LYS A 26 -21.92 0.32 17.87
CA LYS A 26 -21.02 1.39 17.38
C LYS A 26 -19.59 0.88 17.16
N LEU A 27 -19.09 0.00 18.03
CA LEU A 27 -17.78 -0.63 17.88
C LEU A 27 -17.75 -1.59 16.69
N PHE A 28 -18.79 -2.41 16.51
CA PHE A 28 -18.92 -3.30 15.35
C PHE A 28 -18.92 -2.52 14.03
N ASP A 29 -19.70 -1.44 13.91
CA ASP A 29 -19.74 -0.61 12.71
C ASP A 29 -18.39 0.05 12.40
N MET A 30 -17.64 0.41 13.45
CA MET A 30 -16.31 0.98 13.31
C MET A 30 -15.28 -0.08 12.89
N HIS A 31 -15.26 -1.26 13.49
CA HIS A 31 -14.34 -2.34 13.12
C HIS A 31 -14.63 -2.86 11.70
N THR A 32 -15.90 -2.90 11.30
CA THR A 32 -16.31 -3.15 9.90
C THR A 32 -15.72 -2.11 8.94
N ARG A 33 -15.75 -0.82 9.31
CA ARG A 33 -15.09 0.24 8.53
C ARG A 33 -13.57 0.06 8.45
N ARG A 34 -12.90 -0.42 9.50
CA ARG A 34 -11.45 -0.72 9.45
C ARG A 34 -11.13 -1.81 8.45
N ILE A 35 -11.93 -2.88 8.40
CA ILE A 35 -11.74 -3.97 7.44
C ILE A 35 -11.86 -3.43 6.01
N ALA A 36 -12.89 -2.62 5.75
CA ALA A 36 -13.07 -2.00 4.44
C ALA A 36 -11.90 -1.07 4.05
N GLN A 37 -11.39 -0.28 5.01
CA GLN A 37 -10.19 0.55 4.81
C GLN A 37 -8.93 -0.28 4.56
N GLN A 38 -8.80 -1.44 5.23
CA GLN A 38 -7.70 -2.38 5.02
C GLN A 38 -7.78 -3.03 3.62
N ASP A 39 -8.98 -3.40 3.16
CA ASP A 39 -9.18 -3.93 1.81
C ASP A 39 -8.87 -2.86 0.75
N LEU A 40 -9.20 -1.59 1.00
CA LEU A 40 -8.79 -0.45 0.16
C LEU A 40 -7.27 -0.28 0.12
N LEU A 41 -6.60 -0.35 1.27
CA LEU A 41 -5.14 -0.29 1.36
C LEU A 41 -4.49 -1.38 0.50
N VAL A 42 -4.93 -2.62 0.65
CA VAL A 42 -4.41 -3.77 -0.12
C VAL A 42 -4.66 -3.57 -1.61
N THR A 43 -5.85 -3.11 -1.98
CA THR A 43 -6.23 -2.87 -3.38
C THR A 43 -5.40 -1.74 -4.01
N ASN A 44 -5.12 -0.68 -3.26
CA ASN A 44 -4.28 0.45 -3.68
C ASN A 44 -2.81 0.04 -3.83
N LEU A 45 -2.28 -0.77 -2.91
CA LEU A 45 -0.92 -1.32 -3.05
C LEU A 45 -0.81 -2.26 -4.25
N SER A 46 -1.84 -3.07 -4.51
CA SER A 46 -1.91 -3.92 -5.71
C SER A 46 -1.89 -3.12 -7.01
N LEU A 47 -2.61 -1.99 -7.06
CA LEU A 47 -2.56 -1.04 -8.17
C LEU A 47 -1.11 -0.57 -8.42
N GLY A 48 -0.39 -0.22 -7.36
CA GLY A 48 1.01 0.17 -7.45
C GLY A 48 1.92 -0.93 -8.02
N ARG A 49 1.65 -2.21 -7.73
CA ARG A 49 2.40 -3.34 -8.32
C ARG A 49 2.24 -3.39 -9.85
N PHE A 50 1.02 -3.20 -10.35
CA PHE A 50 0.77 -3.18 -11.80
C PHE A 50 1.49 -2.00 -12.46
N ILE A 51 1.45 -0.82 -11.85
CA ILE A 51 2.12 0.38 -12.36
C ILE A 51 3.65 0.24 -12.33
N GLN A 52 4.22 -0.37 -11.28
CA GLN A 52 5.65 -0.69 -11.20
C GLN A 52 6.09 -1.62 -12.35
N ARG A 53 5.31 -2.67 -12.62
CA ARG A 53 5.56 -3.60 -13.74
C ARG A 53 5.39 -2.92 -15.08
N HIS A 54 4.34 -2.10 -15.24
CA HIS A 54 4.09 -1.33 -16.45
C HIS A 54 5.25 -0.39 -16.74
N ARG A 55 5.74 0.35 -15.74
CA ARG A 55 6.95 1.18 -15.85
C ARG A 55 8.12 0.38 -16.42
N GLY A 56 8.44 -0.78 -15.83
CA GLY A 56 9.57 -1.58 -16.31
C GLY A 56 9.42 -2.08 -17.76
N ALA A 57 8.22 -2.54 -18.14
CA ALA A 57 7.95 -3.01 -19.50
C ALA A 57 7.97 -1.87 -20.53
N THR A 58 7.42 -0.72 -20.16
CA THR A 58 7.40 0.51 -20.97
C THR A 58 8.82 1.00 -21.25
N LEU A 59 9.69 1.05 -20.23
CA LEU A 59 11.09 1.48 -20.40
C LEU A 59 11.89 0.54 -21.30
N ALA A 60 11.61 -0.77 -21.25
CA ALA A 60 12.21 -1.75 -22.15
C ALA A 60 11.77 -1.52 -23.60
N LEU A 61 10.46 -1.30 -23.79
CA LEU A 61 9.86 -1.05 -25.09
C LEU A 61 10.34 0.26 -25.72
N LEU A 62 10.41 1.34 -24.94
CA LEU A 62 11.00 2.63 -25.35
C LEU A 62 12.50 2.52 -25.63
N GLY A 63 13.19 1.55 -25.03
CA GLY A 63 14.57 1.20 -25.37
C GLY A 63 14.72 0.51 -26.73
N GLY A 64 13.62 0.06 -27.34
CA GLY A 64 13.60 -0.62 -28.65
C GLY A 64 13.25 -2.11 -28.61
N ASP A 65 12.93 -2.67 -27.43
CA ASP A 65 12.57 -4.09 -27.32
C ASP A 65 11.06 -4.31 -27.51
N ALA A 66 10.66 -4.48 -28.77
CA ALA A 66 9.27 -4.69 -29.18
C ALA A 66 8.59 -5.90 -28.52
N SER A 67 9.36 -6.86 -27.99
CA SER A 67 8.81 -8.06 -27.36
C SER A 67 8.06 -7.77 -26.04
N PHE A 68 8.25 -6.57 -25.45
CA PHE A 68 7.49 -6.12 -24.28
C PHE A 68 6.09 -5.56 -24.61
N ARG A 69 5.74 -5.37 -25.90
CA ARG A 69 4.47 -4.73 -26.32
C ARG A 69 3.24 -5.42 -25.73
N SER A 70 3.15 -6.74 -25.87
CA SER A 70 2.00 -7.50 -25.36
C SER A 70 1.86 -7.39 -23.85
N GLN A 71 2.99 -7.32 -23.13
CA GLN A 71 3.01 -7.15 -21.69
C GLN A 71 2.53 -5.76 -21.27
N VAL A 72 2.96 -4.71 -21.98
CA VAL A 72 2.46 -3.34 -21.76
C VAL A 72 0.95 -3.28 -21.97
N ASP A 73 0.45 -3.76 -23.11
CA ASP A 73 -0.99 -3.75 -23.42
C ASP A 73 -1.82 -4.54 -22.38
N ALA A 74 -1.30 -5.68 -21.91
CA ALA A 74 -1.95 -6.47 -20.87
C ALA A 74 -1.97 -5.74 -19.51
N LEU A 75 -0.85 -5.13 -19.12
CA LEU A 75 -0.74 -4.38 -17.87
C LEU A 75 -1.65 -3.14 -17.88
N GLN A 76 -1.82 -2.46 -19.01
CA GLN A 76 -2.76 -1.34 -19.11
C GLN A 76 -4.19 -1.76 -18.82
N LYS A 77 -4.64 -2.87 -19.41
CA LYS A 77 -5.97 -3.45 -19.15
C LYS A 77 -6.14 -3.82 -17.68
N GLN A 78 -5.13 -4.48 -17.09
CA GLN A 78 -5.16 -4.87 -15.68
C GLN A 78 -5.20 -3.66 -14.74
N THR A 79 -4.41 -2.62 -15.01
CA THR A 79 -4.40 -1.37 -14.24
C THR A 79 -5.75 -0.66 -14.32
N ASN A 80 -6.38 -0.59 -15.50
CA ASN A 80 -7.71 0.01 -15.65
C ASN A 80 -8.76 -0.73 -14.80
N ILE A 81 -8.81 -2.06 -14.89
CA ILE A 81 -9.70 -2.90 -14.09
C ILE A 81 -9.45 -2.67 -12.59
N GLN A 82 -8.18 -2.56 -12.19
CA GLN A 82 -7.82 -2.35 -10.78
C GLN A 82 -8.26 -0.97 -10.27
N ILE A 83 -8.18 0.09 -11.08
CA ILE A 83 -8.67 1.43 -10.72
C ILE A 83 -10.20 1.44 -10.59
N GLU A 84 -10.91 0.77 -11.49
CA GLU A 84 -12.37 0.63 -11.42
C GLU A 84 -12.78 -0.15 -10.17
N TYR A 85 -12.09 -1.26 -9.87
CA TYR A 85 -12.34 -2.07 -8.68
C TYR A 85 -12.06 -1.28 -7.39
N LEU A 86 -10.98 -0.49 -7.34
CA LEU A 86 -10.68 0.40 -6.23
C LEU A 86 -11.82 1.41 -5.99
N ASN A 87 -12.39 1.99 -7.05
CA ASN A 87 -13.52 2.91 -6.94
C ASN A 87 -14.78 2.23 -6.42
N CYS A 88 -15.09 1.05 -6.93
CA CYS A 88 -16.23 0.26 -6.49
C CYS A 88 -16.12 -0.04 -4.99
N LEU A 89 -14.94 -0.49 -4.55
CA LEU A 89 -14.67 -0.78 -3.15
C LEU A 89 -14.74 0.49 -2.29
N ASN A 90 -14.27 1.63 -2.79
CA ASN A 90 -14.33 2.90 -2.06
C ASN A 90 -15.77 3.35 -1.85
N SER A 91 -16.56 3.31 -2.93
CA SER A 91 -17.97 3.65 -2.95
C SER A 91 -18.80 2.77 -2.03
N SER A 92 -18.56 1.45 -2.03
CA SER A 92 -19.27 0.51 -1.16
C SER A 92 -18.92 0.65 0.32
N SER A 93 -17.80 1.32 0.64
CA SER A 93 -17.24 1.42 1.99
C SER A 93 -17.50 2.78 2.65
N GLY A 94 -18.35 3.62 2.06
CA GLY A 94 -18.64 4.97 2.54
C GLY A 94 -17.55 6.00 2.21
N ASN A 95 -16.83 5.79 1.10
CA ASN A 95 -15.77 6.66 0.59
C ASN A 95 -14.65 7.00 1.59
N PRO A 96 -13.93 6.02 2.17
CA PRO A 96 -12.77 6.32 3.02
C PRO A 96 -11.62 7.01 2.29
N LEU A 97 -11.46 6.76 0.99
CA LEU A 97 -10.55 7.50 0.13
C LEU A 97 -11.25 8.77 -0.39
N PRO A 98 -10.69 9.98 -0.15
CA PRO A 98 -11.27 11.21 -0.67
C PRO A 98 -11.36 11.23 -2.19
N ASP A 99 -12.43 11.82 -2.73
CA ASP A 99 -12.64 11.96 -4.18
C ASP A 99 -11.46 12.64 -4.87
N THR A 100 -10.81 13.60 -4.21
CA THR A 100 -9.62 14.29 -4.73
C THR A 100 -8.45 13.34 -4.97
N ASP A 101 -8.21 12.40 -4.04
CA ASP A 101 -7.12 11.43 -4.15
C ASP A 101 -7.42 10.40 -5.25
N TYR A 102 -8.67 9.92 -5.33
CA TYR A 102 -9.11 9.01 -6.40
C TYR A 102 -9.03 9.66 -7.79
N GLN A 103 -9.48 10.91 -7.92
CA GLN A 103 -9.37 11.68 -9.17
C GLN A 103 -7.90 11.88 -9.55
N GLN A 104 -7.04 12.22 -8.59
CA GLN A 104 -5.61 12.38 -8.86
C GLN A 104 -4.98 11.08 -9.34
N LEU A 105 -5.27 9.94 -8.70
CA LEU A 105 -4.81 8.62 -9.16
C LEU A 105 -5.22 8.34 -10.60
N THR A 106 -6.50 8.55 -10.90
CA THR A 106 -7.08 8.28 -12.22
C THR A 106 -6.47 9.20 -13.28
N LEU A 107 -6.38 10.50 -13.01
CA LEU A 107 -5.80 11.48 -13.94
C LEU A 107 -4.32 11.23 -14.20
N SER A 108 -3.54 10.93 -13.15
CA SER A 108 -2.13 10.58 -13.30
C SER A 108 -1.94 9.32 -14.16
N TRP A 109 -2.78 8.30 -13.97
CA TRP A 109 -2.72 7.10 -14.81
C TRP A 109 -3.14 7.38 -16.27
N LEU A 110 -4.25 8.12 -16.47
CA LEU A 110 -4.71 8.51 -17.81
C LEU A 110 -3.65 9.33 -18.55
N THR A 111 -2.92 10.19 -17.84
CA THR A 111 -1.82 10.98 -18.41
C THR A 111 -0.73 10.07 -18.96
N ILE A 112 -0.32 9.04 -18.20
CA ILE A 112 0.67 8.06 -18.63
C ILE A 112 0.18 7.34 -19.90
N ILE A 113 -1.00 6.72 -19.87
CA ILE A 113 -1.42 5.87 -20.99
C ILE A 113 -1.81 6.63 -22.25
N LYS A 114 -1.99 7.96 -22.18
CA LYS A 114 -2.38 8.78 -23.32
C LYS A 114 -1.29 8.88 -24.38
N ASP A 115 -0.02 8.99 -23.97
CA ASP A 115 1.07 9.29 -24.91
C ASP A 115 2.43 8.69 -24.52
N TRP A 116 2.48 7.67 -23.66
CA TRP A 116 3.74 7.06 -23.22
C TRP A 116 4.65 6.58 -24.36
N GLU A 117 4.09 6.24 -25.54
CA GLU A 117 4.86 5.78 -26.71
C GLU A 117 5.76 6.89 -27.29
N ASN A 118 5.38 8.15 -27.10
CA ASN A 118 6.11 9.32 -27.58
C ASN A 118 6.89 10.03 -26.47
N ASP A 119 6.76 9.56 -25.22
CA ASP A 119 7.49 10.12 -24.10
C ASP A 119 8.99 9.80 -24.21
N ASP A 120 9.83 10.79 -23.87
CA ASP A 120 11.21 10.50 -23.52
C ASP A 120 11.26 9.57 -22.30
N ILE A 121 12.29 8.75 -22.24
CA ILE A 121 12.44 7.76 -21.17
C ILE A 121 12.42 8.39 -19.78
N HIS A 122 13.02 9.57 -19.62
CA HIS A 122 13.04 10.25 -18.34
C HIS A 122 11.64 10.67 -17.94
N HIS A 123 10.86 11.28 -18.84
CA HIS A 123 9.48 11.66 -18.56
C HIS A 123 8.61 10.45 -18.21
N SER A 124 8.68 9.40 -19.03
CA SER A 124 7.95 8.16 -18.77
C SER A 124 8.29 7.59 -17.38
N PHE A 125 9.59 7.54 -17.03
CA PHE A 125 10.03 7.09 -15.72
C PHE A 125 9.48 7.96 -14.57
N GLU A 126 9.55 9.29 -14.69
CA GLU A 126 9.12 10.22 -13.65
C GLU A 126 7.59 10.22 -13.47
N PHE A 127 6.79 10.19 -14.54
CA PHE A 127 5.33 10.12 -14.44
C PHE A 127 4.86 8.89 -13.66
N HIS A 128 5.43 7.71 -13.97
CA HIS A 128 5.14 6.50 -13.22
C HIS A 128 5.60 6.61 -11.77
N SER A 129 6.78 7.19 -11.53
CA SER A 129 7.34 7.33 -10.18
C SER A 129 6.48 8.24 -9.30
N HIS A 130 5.99 9.36 -9.84
CA HIS A 130 5.05 10.24 -9.14
C HIS A 130 3.71 9.58 -8.84
N LEU A 131 3.18 8.77 -9.76
CA LEU A 131 1.96 8.00 -9.49
C LEU A 131 2.18 6.98 -8.38
N ILE A 132 3.32 6.29 -8.35
CA ILE A 132 3.64 5.34 -7.27
C ILE A 132 3.83 6.08 -5.93
N GLU A 133 4.41 7.27 -5.93
CA GLU A 133 4.52 8.12 -4.74
C GLU A 133 3.15 8.55 -4.20
N LEU A 134 2.20 8.88 -5.09
CA LEU A 134 0.81 9.15 -4.72
C LEU A 134 0.14 7.91 -4.09
N ILE A 135 0.31 6.73 -4.71
CA ILE A 135 -0.19 5.46 -4.18
C ILE A 135 0.36 5.21 -2.78
N LEU A 136 1.67 5.39 -2.58
CA LEU A 136 2.32 5.25 -1.28
C LEU A 136 1.78 6.22 -0.23
N ARG A 137 1.57 7.49 -0.59
CA ARG A 137 0.97 8.49 0.31
C ARG A 137 -0.42 8.04 0.77
N ILE A 138 -1.27 7.65 -0.17
CA ILE A 138 -2.63 7.19 0.12
C ILE A 138 -2.58 5.92 1.00
N SER A 139 -1.69 4.99 0.69
CA SER A 139 -1.51 3.77 1.49
C SER A 139 -1.11 4.07 2.93
N ARG A 140 -0.21 5.03 3.18
CA ARG A 140 0.14 5.44 4.55
C ARG A 140 -1.06 6.01 5.30
N GLN A 141 -1.83 6.89 4.65
CA GLN A 141 -3.04 7.48 5.25
C GLN A 141 -4.10 6.43 5.59
N LEU A 142 -4.30 5.44 4.71
CA LEU A 142 -5.21 4.32 4.96
C LEU A 142 -4.70 3.45 6.11
N ALA A 143 -3.41 3.07 6.12
CA ALA A 143 -2.82 2.26 7.18
C ALA A 143 -2.94 2.93 8.57
N GLU A 144 -2.67 4.24 8.64
CA GLU A 144 -2.87 5.03 9.86
C GLU A 144 -4.33 5.06 10.30
N SER A 145 -5.27 5.21 9.35
CA SER A 145 -6.72 5.19 9.66
C SER A 145 -7.18 3.83 10.18
N VAL A 146 -6.73 2.73 9.55
CA VAL A 146 -7.08 1.35 9.94
C VAL A 146 -6.70 1.08 11.39
N LEU A 147 -5.59 1.65 11.88
CA LEU A 147 -5.05 1.41 13.21
C LEU A 147 -5.29 2.55 14.21
N ARG A 148 -5.97 3.63 13.82
CA ARG A 148 -6.28 4.77 14.70
C ARG A 148 -7.12 4.33 15.89
N SER A 149 -6.83 4.78 17.12
CA SER A 149 -7.69 4.46 18.27
C SER A 149 -9.13 4.99 18.09
N PRO A 150 -10.16 4.28 18.58
CA PRO A 150 -11.55 4.72 18.48
C PRO A 150 -11.82 6.04 19.24
N GLU A 151 -12.25 7.09 18.54
CA GLU A 151 -12.64 8.37 19.19
C GLU A 151 -13.85 8.20 20.13
N LEU A 152 -14.75 7.29 19.81
CA LEU A 152 -15.92 6.93 20.63
C LEU A 152 -15.54 6.40 22.02
N LEU A 153 -14.30 5.91 22.20
CA LEU A 153 -13.79 5.38 23.46
C LEU A 153 -13.04 6.43 24.29
N ILE A 154 -12.95 7.69 23.86
CA ILE A 154 -12.28 8.76 24.63
C ILE A 154 -12.91 8.91 26.03
N ARG A 155 -14.22 8.64 26.17
CA ARG A 155 -14.93 8.71 27.45
C ARG A 155 -14.77 7.43 28.31
N ASN A 156 -14.20 6.35 27.77
CA ASN A 156 -13.96 5.09 28.47
C ASN A 156 -12.50 4.66 28.28
N GLU A 157 -11.61 5.28 29.05
CA GLU A 157 -10.17 5.09 28.97
C GLU A 157 -9.74 3.63 29.20
N ALA A 158 -10.41 2.93 30.12
CA ALA A 158 -10.12 1.53 30.40
C ALA A 158 -10.40 0.62 29.19
N LEU A 159 -11.54 0.81 28.51
CA LEU A 159 -11.87 0.06 27.30
C LEU A 159 -10.96 0.46 26.13
N LYS A 160 -10.68 1.75 25.96
CA LYS A 160 -9.71 2.24 24.96
C LYS A 160 -8.35 1.56 25.12
N ASN A 161 -7.80 1.57 26.34
CA ASN A 161 -6.50 0.96 26.62
C ASN A 161 -6.49 -0.54 26.34
N ARG A 162 -7.58 -1.26 26.64
CA ARG A 162 -7.70 -2.69 26.29
C ARG A 162 -7.71 -2.90 24.78
N VAL A 163 -8.48 -2.12 24.02
CA VAL A 163 -8.52 -2.24 22.54
C VAL A 163 -7.15 -1.92 21.93
N ASP A 164 -6.53 -0.84 22.38
CA ASP A 164 -5.23 -0.39 21.88
C ASP A 164 -4.15 -1.46 22.16
N ILE A 165 -4.01 -1.92 23.41
CA ILE A 165 -2.95 -2.86 23.81
C ILE A 165 -3.17 -4.26 23.24
N SER A 166 -4.40 -4.76 23.28
CA SER A 166 -4.68 -6.15 22.89
C SER A 166 -4.74 -6.36 21.38
N TYR A 167 -5.13 -5.33 20.62
CA TYR A 167 -5.39 -5.47 19.18
C TYR A 167 -4.59 -4.50 18.31
N LEU A 168 -4.62 -3.20 18.57
CA LEU A 168 -4.08 -2.22 17.61
C LEU A 168 -2.55 -2.11 17.68
N GLN A 169 -1.98 -1.99 18.88
CA GLN A 169 -0.54 -1.81 19.08
C GLN A 169 0.30 -2.97 18.49
N PRO A 170 -0.07 -4.26 18.68
CA PRO A 170 0.66 -5.36 18.03
C PRO A 170 0.65 -5.27 16.50
N LEU A 171 -0.42 -4.72 15.91
CA LEU A 171 -0.56 -4.58 14.45
C LEU A 171 0.21 -3.38 13.90
N THR A 172 0.50 -2.36 14.71
CA THR A 172 1.24 -1.17 14.27
C THR A 172 2.59 -1.53 13.70
N SER A 173 3.42 -2.30 14.42
CA SER A 173 4.75 -2.70 13.92
C SER A 173 4.62 -3.58 12.68
N LEU A 174 3.62 -4.47 12.64
CA LEU A 174 3.39 -5.35 11.50
C LEU A 174 3.01 -4.55 10.23
N SER A 175 2.06 -3.62 10.36
CA SER A 175 1.61 -2.74 9.28
C SER A 175 2.73 -1.83 8.80
N GLN A 176 3.43 -1.17 9.74
CA GLN A 176 4.51 -0.26 9.39
C GLN A 176 5.65 -1.00 8.67
N THR A 177 6.15 -2.09 9.23
CA THR A 177 7.33 -2.78 8.71
C THR A 177 7.03 -3.67 7.51
N CYS A 178 6.05 -4.57 7.61
CA CYS A 178 5.79 -5.56 6.56
C CYS A 178 4.85 -5.06 5.45
N VAL A 179 4.16 -3.93 5.63
CA VAL A 179 3.29 -3.37 4.59
C VAL A 179 3.91 -2.11 4.00
N ILE A 180 4.07 -1.05 4.79
CA ILE A 180 4.50 0.26 4.27
C ILE A 180 5.99 0.26 3.92
N GLU A 181 6.86 0.00 4.89
CA GLU A 181 8.33 0.05 4.70
C GLU A 181 8.79 -0.98 3.68
N LEU A 182 8.19 -2.17 3.68
CA LEU A 182 8.50 -3.20 2.70
C LEU A 182 8.11 -2.80 1.28
N TYR A 183 6.95 -2.16 1.09
CA TYR A 183 6.57 -1.67 -0.23
C TYR A 183 7.51 -0.56 -0.73
N GLU A 184 7.89 0.37 0.16
CA GLU A 184 8.90 1.40 -0.15
C GLU A 184 10.24 0.78 -0.54
N LEU A 185 10.67 -0.25 0.17
CA LEU A 185 11.90 -0.99 -0.14
C LEU A 185 11.81 -1.65 -1.52
N VAL A 186 10.68 -2.29 -1.84
CA VAL A 186 10.39 -2.91 -3.14
C VAL A 186 10.39 -1.88 -4.27
N GLU A 187 9.94 -0.64 -4.02
CA GLU A 187 9.96 0.40 -5.04
C GLU A 187 11.38 0.73 -5.53
N TYR A 188 12.38 0.73 -4.66
CA TYR A 188 13.79 0.86 -5.10
C TYR A 188 14.18 -0.27 -6.06
N LEU A 189 13.82 -1.53 -5.74
CA LEU A 189 14.07 -2.66 -6.65
C LEU A 189 13.32 -2.52 -7.96
N ALA A 190 12.08 -2.01 -7.94
CA ALA A 190 11.30 -1.78 -9.14
C ALA A 190 11.93 -0.70 -10.04
N ARG A 191 12.50 0.36 -9.46
CA ARG A 191 13.26 1.40 -10.18
C ARG A 191 14.54 0.83 -10.78
N ILE A 192 15.31 0.08 -9.98
CA ILE A 192 16.54 -0.61 -10.42
C ILE A 192 16.25 -1.59 -11.57
N ARG A 193 15.21 -2.42 -11.43
CA ARG A 193 14.76 -3.34 -12.49
C ARG A 193 14.40 -2.57 -13.76
N GLY A 194 13.62 -1.49 -13.65
CA GLY A 194 13.18 -0.70 -14.80
C GLY A 194 14.36 -0.14 -15.61
N LEU A 195 15.25 0.61 -14.96
CA LEU A 195 16.41 1.18 -15.64
C LEU A 195 17.43 0.12 -16.06
N GLY A 196 17.68 -0.90 -15.23
CA GLY A 196 18.59 -1.99 -15.57
C GLY A 196 18.11 -2.78 -16.80
N THR A 197 16.80 -3.02 -16.92
CA THR A 197 16.21 -3.64 -18.12
C THR A 197 16.42 -2.77 -19.34
N HIS A 198 16.15 -1.47 -19.23
CA HIS A 198 16.34 -0.52 -20.32
C HIS A 198 17.81 -0.46 -20.79
N MET A 199 18.76 -0.38 -19.86
CA MET A 199 20.20 -0.39 -20.17
C MET A 199 20.63 -1.66 -20.91
N ALA A 200 20.04 -2.80 -20.55
CA ALA A 200 20.25 -4.06 -21.26
C ALA A 200 19.66 -4.07 -22.68
N VAL A 201 18.52 -3.40 -22.90
CA VAL A 201 17.96 -3.23 -24.25
C VAL A 201 18.88 -2.37 -25.13
N ILE A 202 19.34 -1.22 -24.61
CA ILE A 202 20.27 -0.35 -25.33
C ILE A 202 21.63 -1.02 -25.54
N GLY A 203 22.00 -1.97 -24.67
CA GLY A 203 23.31 -2.61 -24.70
C GLY A 203 24.42 -1.74 -24.10
N ALA A 204 24.07 -0.69 -23.34
CA ALA A 204 25.02 0.23 -22.74
C ALA A 204 24.49 0.87 -21.44
N SER A 205 25.42 1.22 -20.56
CA SER A 205 25.15 2.01 -19.36
C SER A 205 25.45 3.48 -19.61
N ASN A 206 24.43 4.33 -19.72
CA ASN A 206 24.62 5.78 -19.70
C ASN A 206 25.17 6.18 -18.30
N PRO A 207 26.23 6.99 -18.20
CA PRO A 207 26.78 7.43 -16.92
C PRO A 207 25.75 8.03 -15.94
N ASP A 208 24.72 8.75 -16.42
CA ASP A 208 23.68 9.30 -15.54
C ASP A 208 22.78 8.19 -14.97
N MET A 209 22.26 7.32 -15.83
CA MET A 209 21.42 6.18 -15.42
C MET A 209 22.19 5.24 -14.49
N GLY A 210 23.46 4.98 -14.79
CA GLY A 210 24.32 4.15 -13.96
C GLY A 210 24.54 4.74 -12.56
N LYS A 211 24.71 6.07 -12.45
CA LYS A 211 24.78 6.75 -11.15
C LYS A 211 23.46 6.64 -10.38
N ARG A 212 22.31 6.85 -11.03
CA ARG A 212 20.98 6.71 -10.41
C ARG A 212 20.75 5.29 -9.87
N VAL A 213 21.04 4.27 -10.67
CA VAL A 213 20.92 2.86 -10.27
C VAL A 213 21.85 2.55 -9.10
N SER A 214 23.10 3.02 -9.14
CA SER A 214 24.06 2.83 -8.04
C SER A 214 23.58 3.47 -6.73
N PHE A 215 23.03 4.69 -6.81
CA PHE A 215 22.44 5.38 -5.68
C PHE A 215 21.25 4.58 -5.10
N TRP A 216 20.31 4.13 -5.93
CA TRP A 216 19.18 3.33 -5.45
C TRP A 216 19.59 1.98 -4.88
N LEU A 217 20.63 1.35 -5.41
CA LEU A 217 21.19 0.12 -4.83
C LEU A 217 21.75 0.36 -3.42
N GLN A 218 22.40 1.50 -3.19
CA GLN A 218 22.88 1.89 -1.87
C GLN A 218 21.73 2.16 -0.91
N GLU A 219 20.75 2.97 -1.33
CA GLU A 219 19.55 3.26 -0.54
C GLU A 219 18.76 2.00 -0.18
N PHE A 220 18.60 1.10 -1.15
CA PHE A 220 17.96 -0.19 -0.93
C PHE A 220 18.70 -1.01 0.14
N ARG A 221 20.04 -1.12 0.07
CA ARG A 221 20.82 -1.87 1.06
C ARG A 221 20.67 -1.29 2.46
N TYR A 222 20.76 0.03 2.59
CA TYR A 222 20.59 0.72 3.86
C TYR A 222 19.18 0.50 4.46
N ARG A 223 18.13 0.67 3.65
CA ARG A 223 16.75 0.45 4.11
C ARG A 223 16.45 -1.02 4.40
N LYS A 224 17.04 -1.93 3.65
CA LYS A 224 16.91 -3.38 3.88
C LYS A 224 17.48 -3.77 5.24
N GLU A 225 18.65 -3.26 5.60
CA GLU A 225 19.25 -3.53 6.92
C GLU A 225 18.30 -3.09 8.05
N ARG A 226 17.71 -1.90 7.93
CA ARG A 226 16.70 -1.41 8.87
C ARG A 226 15.45 -2.29 8.89
N PHE A 227 14.97 -2.74 7.73
CA PHE A 227 13.84 -3.67 7.63
C PHE A 227 14.14 -5.00 8.34
N ASP A 228 15.34 -5.57 8.14
CA ASP A 228 15.75 -6.82 8.79
C ASP A 228 15.79 -6.67 10.33
N GLN A 229 16.21 -5.49 10.83
CA GLN A 229 16.16 -5.15 12.26
C GLN A 229 14.72 -4.99 12.76
N ASN A 230 13.87 -4.25 12.03
CA ASN A 230 12.49 -3.99 12.40
C ASN A 230 11.64 -5.28 12.43
N ILE A 231 11.93 -6.28 11.60
CA ILE A 231 11.25 -7.58 11.66
C ILE A 231 11.40 -8.23 13.05
N GLN A 232 12.52 -8.01 13.74
CA GLN A 232 12.73 -8.56 15.09
C GLN A 232 11.80 -7.95 16.14
N LEU A 233 11.18 -6.80 15.85
CA LEU A 233 10.24 -6.10 16.72
C LEU A 233 8.79 -6.53 16.48
N ILE A 234 8.52 -7.36 15.47
CA ILE A 234 7.19 -7.91 15.21
C ILE A 234 6.83 -8.88 16.33
N ALA A 235 5.60 -8.78 16.83
CA ALA A 235 5.11 -9.64 17.89
C ALA A 235 5.24 -11.13 17.50
N SER A 236 5.81 -11.94 18.40
CA SER A 236 6.23 -13.31 18.10
C SER A 236 5.08 -14.24 17.72
N ASN A 237 3.85 -13.92 18.14
CA ASN A 237 2.62 -14.62 17.77
C ASN A 237 2.25 -14.45 16.29
N TYR A 238 2.72 -13.40 15.60
CA TYR A 238 2.44 -13.18 14.17
C TYR A 238 3.47 -13.82 13.24
N LEU A 239 4.71 -14.03 13.70
CA LEU A 239 5.78 -14.60 12.87
C LEU A 239 5.41 -15.95 12.21
N PRO A 240 4.75 -16.91 12.89
CA PRO A 240 4.32 -18.16 12.27
C PRO A 240 3.31 -17.98 11.14
N CYS A 241 2.53 -16.90 11.16
CA CYS A 241 1.50 -16.59 10.18
C CYS A 241 2.06 -15.89 8.92
N ILE A 242 3.35 -15.56 8.92
CA ILE A 242 4.03 -14.89 7.80
C ILE A 242 5.19 -15.77 7.31
N PRO A 243 4.89 -16.95 6.73
CA PRO A 243 5.91 -17.93 6.35
C PRO A 243 6.93 -17.39 5.33
N GLY A 244 6.59 -16.36 4.56
CA GLY A 244 7.48 -15.67 3.62
C GLY A 244 8.72 -15.09 4.29
N LEU A 245 8.65 -14.68 5.56
CA LEU A 245 9.81 -14.20 6.32
C LEU A 245 10.94 -15.24 6.40
N LYS A 246 10.59 -16.53 6.49
CA LYS A 246 11.56 -17.63 6.53
C LYS A 246 12.28 -17.83 5.20
N HIS A 247 11.69 -17.38 4.09
CA HIS A 247 12.26 -17.51 2.74
C HIS A 247 13.13 -16.31 2.34
N LEU A 248 13.14 -15.22 3.13
CA LEU A 248 13.95 -14.04 2.85
C LEU A 248 15.44 -14.33 2.67
N PRO A 249 16.10 -15.22 3.43
CA PRO A 249 17.50 -15.56 3.19
C PRO A 249 17.77 -16.11 1.77
N ASN A 250 16.88 -16.96 1.26
CA ASN A 250 17.00 -17.50 -0.10
C ASN A 250 16.74 -16.41 -1.15
N LEU A 251 15.77 -15.53 -0.90
CA LEU A 251 15.50 -14.39 -1.75
C LEU A 251 16.69 -13.41 -1.79
N ASN A 252 17.37 -13.23 -0.65
CA ASN A 252 18.57 -12.40 -0.53
C ASN A 252 19.72 -12.96 -1.37
N MET A 253 19.84 -14.28 -1.54
CA MET A 253 20.83 -14.87 -2.45
C MET A 253 20.56 -14.49 -3.91
N LYS A 254 19.29 -14.57 -4.35
CA LYS A 254 18.88 -14.16 -5.71
C LYS A 254 19.10 -12.65 -5.93
N LEU A 255 18.76 -11.85 -4.94
CA LEU A 255 19.01 -10.41 -4.92
C LEU A 255 20.50 -10.09 -5.03
N ASN A 256 21.36 -10.75 -4.27
CA ASN A 256 22.80 -10.53 -4.35
C ASN A 256 23.32 -10.86 -5.75
N TYR A 257 22.91 -12.00 -6.33
CA TYR A 257 23.25 -12.33 -7.71
C TYR A 257 22.77 -11.27 -8.71
N PHE A 258 21.51 -10.82 -8.60
CA PHE A 258 20.95 -9.77 -9.45
C PHE A 258 21.74 -8.45 -9.35
N THR A 259 22.04 -7.99 -8.14
CA THR A 259 22.78 -6.73 -7.94
C THR A 259 24.24 -6.82 -8.38
N SER A 260 24.90 -7.95 -8.17
CA SER A 260 26.27 -8.19 -8.67
C SER A 260 26.32 -8.24 -10.19
N LEU A 261 25.35 -8.92 -10.82
CA LEU A 261 25.25 -8.98 -12.27
C LEU A 261 25.07 -7.56 -12.86
N LEU A 262 24.09 -6.80 -12.35
CA LEU A 262 23.83 -5.45 -12.82
C LEU A 262 25.02 -4.51 -12.57
N GLY A 263 25.65 -4.60 -11.39
CA GLY A 263 26.84 -3.81 -11.07
C GLY A 263 28.02 -4.09 -12.00
N HIS A 264 28.29 -5.37 -12.32
CA HIS A 264 29.33 -5.75 -13.25
C HIS A 264 29.10 -5.15 -14.64
N GLU A 265 27.90 -5.33 -15.20
CA GLU A 265 27.54 -4.81 -16.53
C GLU A 265 27.60 -3.29 -16.59
N MET A 266 27.25 -2.59 -15.50
CA MET A 266 27.32 -1.14 -15.40
C MET A 266 28.75 -0.57 -15.39
N THR A 267 29.70 -1.34 -14.84
CA THR A 267 31.12 -0.94 -14.73
C THR A 267 31.97 -1.41 -15.89
N SER A 268 31.48 -2.37 -16.68
CA SER A 268 32.21 -2.90 -17.83
C SER A 268 32.31 -1.82 -18.91
N GLU A 269 33.51 -1.63 -19.47
CA GLU A 269 33.68 -0.82 -20.70
C GLU A 269 33.09 -1.50 -21.95
N ARG A 270 32.50 -2.69 -21.78
CA ARG A 270 31.94 -3.53 -22.83
C ARG A 270 30.43 -3.29 -22.96
N THR A 271 29.89 -3.72 -24.10
CA THR A 271 28.44 -3.73 -24.33
C THR A 271 27.74 -4.68 -23.35
N PHE A 272 26.58 -4.25 -22.86
CA PHE A 272 25.74 -4.99 -21.90
C PHE A 272 25.30 -6.32 -22.55
N GLN A 273 25.72 -7.46 -21.98
CA GLN A 273 25.53 -8.78 -22.60
C GLN A 273 24.29 -9.53 -22.10
N VAL A 274 23.73 -9.11 -20.97
CA VAL A 274 22.58 -9.80 -20.37
C VAL A 274 21.30 -9.44 -21.13
N PRO A 275 20.48 -10.42 -21.57
CA PRO A 275 19.21 -10.14 -22.20
C PRO A 275 18.26 -9.35 -21.28
N SER A 276 17.63 -8.31 -21.83
CA SER A 276 16.63 -7.44 -21.17
C SER A 276 15.56 -8.24 -20.40
N HIS A 277 14.93 -9.20 -21.07
CA HIS A 277 13.91 -10.09 -20.48
C HIS A 277 14.41 -10.85 -19.26
N LYS A 278 15.66 -11.32 -19.29
CA LYS A 278 16.23 -12.07 -18.17
C LYS A 278 16.35 -11.16 -16.94
N LEU A 279 16.85 -9.94 -17.10
CA LEU A 279 16.94 -8.98 -16.00
C LEU A 279 15.56 -8.55 -15.49
N PHE A 280 14.62 -8.32 -16.40
CA PHE A 280 13.25 -7.97 -16.03
C PHE A 280 12.60 -9.08 -15.19
N LEU A 281 12.72 -10.34 -15.61
CA LEU A 281 12.15 -11.49 -14.91
C LEU A 281 12.83 -11.73 -13.56
N MET A 282 14.16 -11.66 -13.49
CA MET A 282 14.90 -11.80 -12.22
C MET A 282 14.47 -10.73 -11.21
N GLY A 283 14.40 -9.46 -11.63
CA GLY A 283 13.95 -8.38 -10.76
C GLY A 283 12.49 -8.57 -10.32
N THR A 284 11.63 -9.04 -11.23
CA THR A 284 10.22 -9.32 -10.92
C THR A 284 10.07 -10.46 -9.91
N GLU A 285 10.81 -11.54 -10.06
CA GLU A 285 10.79 -12.66 -9.11
C GLU A 285 11.22 -12.23 -7.70
N ILE A 286 12.27 -11.39 -7.60
CA ILE A 286 12.73 -10.86 -6.31
C ILE A 286 11.65 -9.97 -5.67
N ILE A 287 11.09 -9.04 -6.46
CA ILE A 287 10.03 -8.14 -6.02
C ILE A 287 8.81 -8.93 -5.53
N ASP A 288 8.38 -9.93 -6.29
CA ASP A 288 7.22 -10.76 -5.96
C ASP A 288 7.44 -11.57 -4.67
N GLY A 289 8.67 -12.04 -4.43
CA GLY A 289 9.03 -12.70 -3.17
C GLY A 289 8.86 -11.80 -1.94
N TYR A 290 9.25 -10.52 -2.03
CA TYR A 290 9.02 -9.56 -0.95
C TYR A 290 7.54 -9.18 -0.83
N LEU A 291 6.86 -8.95 -1.96
CA LEU A 291 5.44 -8.61 -1.96
C LEU A 291 4.55 -9.74 -1.42
N ALA A 292 4.99 -11.00 -1.50
CA ALA A 292 4.31 -12.13 -0.87
C ALA A 292 4.36 -12.06 0.67
N VAL A 293 5.45 -11.54 1.25
CA VAL A 293 5.52 -11.26 2.71
C VAL A 293 4.50 -10.19 3.09
N MET A 294 4.40 -9.13 2.27
CA MET A 294 3.42 -8.07 2.48
C MET A 294 1.98 -8.61 2.40
N ASP A 295 1.66 -9.49 1.45
CA ASP A 295 0.33 -10.08 1.33
C ASP A 295 -0.04 -10.92 2.55
N GLN A 296 0.91 -11.70 3.07
CA GLN A 296 0.71 -12.49 4.29
C GLN A 296 0.52 -11.59 5.52
N ALA A 297 1.30 -10.51 5.65
CA ALA A 297 1.14 -9.54 6.72
C ALA A 297 -0.24 -8.85 6.68
N ASN A 298 -0.69 -8.43 5.49
CA ASN A 298 -2.02 -7.86 5.30
C ASN A 298 -3.14 -8.86 5.63
N ALA A 299 -2.96 -10.15 5.32
CA ALA A 299 -3.90 -11.20 5.70
C ALA A 299 -4.00 -11.32 7.23
N VAL A 300 -2.86 -11.34 7.94
CA VAL A 300 -2.83 -11.35 9.41
C VAL A 300 -3.55 -10.15 10.01
N ILE A 301 -3.27 -8.94 9.50
CA ILE A 301 -3.94 -7.71 9.97
C ILE A 301 -5.46 -7.85 9.78
N ARG A 302 -5.90 -8.27 8.60
CA ARG A 302 -7.31 -8.44 8.28
C ARG A 302 -7.98 -9.47 9.19
N ASP A 303 -7.34 -10.61 9.45
CA ASP A 303 -7.88 -11.66 10.33
C ASP A 303 -8.05 -11.14 11.77
N GLN A 304 -7.11 -10.32 12.26
CA GLN A 304 -7.23 -9.70 13.58
C GLN A 304 -8.39 -8.70 13.63
N LEU A 305 -8.60 -7.91 12.57
CA LEU A 305 -9.75 -7.00 12.48
C LEU A 305 -11.09 -7.77 12.44
N TYR A 306 -11.15 -8.90 11.71
CA TYR A 306 -12.33 -9.77 11.72
C TYR A 306 -12.60 -10.35 13.11
N HIS A 307 -11.55 -10.77 13.82
CA HIS A 307 -11.67 -11.27 15.19
C HIS A 307 -12.23 -10.20 16.13
N MET A 308 -11.80 -8.94 16.02
CA MET A 308 -12.38 -7.84 16.78
C MET A 308 -13.89 -7.70 16.54
N ASN A 309 -14.31 -7.78 15.27
CA ASN A 309 -15.73 -7.75 14.88
C ASN A 309 -16.52 -8.93 15.48
N GLN A 310 -15.95 -10.13 15.45
CA GLN A 310 -16.59 -11.33 15.99
C GLN A 310 -16.86 -11.21 17.49
N VAL A 311 -15.92 -10.66 18.26
CA VAL A 311 -16.10 -10.40 19.70
C VAL A 311 -17.27 -9.41 19.94
N CYS A 312 -17.45 -8.41 19.09
CA CYS A 312 -18.59 -7.50 19.18
C CYS A 312 -19.92 -8.21 18.89
N ILE A 313 -19.97 -9.09 17.88
CA ILE A 313 -21.17 -9.88 17.54
C ILE A 313 -21.58 -10.78 18.71
N GLU A 314 -20.61 -11.47 19.33
CA GLU A 314 -20.87 -12.34 20.48
C GLU A 314 -21.49 -11.55 21.62
N ARG A 315 -20.98 -10.35 21.91
CA ARG A 315 -21.53 -9.45 22.94
C ARG A 315 -22.95 -8.98 22.62
N LEU A 316 -23.21 -8.59 21.37
CA LEU A 316 -24.55 -8.20 20.92
C LEU A 316 -25.56 -9.36 21.02
N SER A 317 -25.09 -10.60 20.85
CA SER A 317 -25.92 -11.81 20.93
C SER A 317 -26.24 -12.21 22.38
N THR A 318 -25.33 -11.92 23.32
CA THR A 318 -25.51 -12.23 24.74
C THR A 318 -26.27 -11.17 25.54
N ASP A 319 -26.42 -9.95 25.00
CA ASP A 319 -27.04 -8.82 25.69
C ASP A 319 -27.99 -8.01 24.76
N PRO A 320 -29.10 -8.62 24.28
CA PRO A 320 -29.99 -8.02 23.28
C PRO A 320 -30.85 -6.87 23.82
N GLU A 321 -31.02 -6.78 25.14
CA GLU A 321 -31.73 -5.70 25.82
C GLU A 321 -30.71 -4.86 26.58
N GLY A 322 -30.25 -3.75 26.00
CA GLY A 322 -29.28 -2.85 26.62
C GLY A 322 -29.70 -2.43 28.03
N ILE A 323 -29.18 -3.10 29.05
CA ILE A 323 -29.23 -2.63 30.41
C ILE A 323 -28.22 -1.49 30.49
N SER A 324 -28.77 -0.28 30.36
CA SER A 324 -28.37 0.97 31.04
C SER A 324 -26.94 1.00 31.58
N ASP A 325 -26.13 1.92 31.05
CA ASP A 325 -24.95 2.50 31.71
C ASP A 325 -25.19 2.71 33.22
N ARG A 326 -24.84 1.71 34.04
CA ARG A 326 -24.72 1.77 35.51
C ARG A 326 -23.75 0.67 35.98
N ASP A 327 -22.47 0.96 35.88
CA ASP A 327 -21.54 1.20 37.01
C ASP A 327 -20.08 1.05 36.56
#